data_AF-A0AAW9BQC1-F1
#
_entry.id   AF-A0AAW9BQC1-F1
#
_cell.length_a   1.000
_cell.length_b   1.000
_cell.length_c   1.000
_cell.angle_alpha   90.00
_cell.angle_beta   90.00
_cell.angle_gamma   90.00
#
_symmetry.space_group_name_H-M   'P 1'
#
loop_
_entity.id
_entity.type
_entity.pdbx_description
1 polymer ?
#
loop_
_entity_poly.entity_id
_entity_poly.type
_entity_poly.pdbx_seq_one_letter_code
_entity_poly.pdbx_strand_id
1 'polypeptide(L)'
;LSAKYINERHLPEKAIDVIDEAGARSRLAPASRRKKTVGVADIEAMVAQMARLPEKSVSSSAKDILKNLDGKMKMLVFGQDNAIDALSEAIKLSRAGLGVDNKPVGSFLFAGPTGVGKTEVTVQLSKLLGIELLRFDMSEYGERHSVSRLIGAPPGYVGYDQGGLLTDAVIKHPHSVVLLDEI
;
A
#
# COMPACT_ATOMS: atom_id res chain seq x y z
N LEU A 1 1.03 -7.12 18.78
CA LEU A 1 0.36 -6.39 17.67
C LEU A 1 1.21 -5.21 17.19
N SER A 2 1.50 -4.21 18.03
CA SER A 2 2.37 -3.07 17.66
C SER A 2 3.77 -3.50 17.17
N ALA A 3 4.36 -4.54 17.78
CA ALA A 3 5.63 -5.12 17.32
C ALA A 3 5.60 -5.65 15.88
N LYS A 4 4.45 -6.17 15.43
CA LYS A 4 4.28 -6.81 14.12
C LYS A 4 3.92 -5.80 13.01
N TYR A 5 3.21 -4.73 13.36
CA TYR A 5 2.58 -3.85 12.36
C TYR A 5 3.06 -2.40 12.40
N ILE A 6 3.62 -1.93 13.51
CA ILE A 6 4.21 -0.57 13.62
C ILE A 6 5.72 -0.73 13.59
N ASN A 7 6.29 -0.71 12.38
CA ASN A 7 7.70 -1.02 12.15
C ASN A 7 8.62 0.19 12.32
N GLU A 8 8.09 1.40 12.19
CA GLU A 8 8.85 2.66 12.27
C GLU A 8 9.21 3.08 13.70
N ARG A 9 8.69 2.37 14.71
CA ARG A 9 8.91 2.68 16.13
C ARG A 9 9.42 1.46 16.89
N HIS A 10 10.11 1.73 18.00
CA HIS A 10 10.65 0.70 18.87
C HIS A 10 9.76 0.44 20.08
N LEU A 11 9.86 -0.77 20.63
CA LEU A 11 9.30 -1.07 21.95
C LEU A 11 10.21 -0.47 23.03
N PRO A 12 9.66 -0.05 24.19
CA PRO A 12 8.27 -0.19 24.61
C PRO A 12 7.35 0.95 24.12
N GLU A 13 7.91 2.05 23.64
CA GLU A 13 7.19 3.30 23.31
C GLU A 13 5.96 3.08 22.43
N LYS A 14 6.11 2.36 21.30
CA LYS A 14 4.97 2.08 20.40
C LYS A 14 3.83 1.28 21.02
N ALA A 15 4.09 0.52 22.08
CA ALA A 15 3.03 -0.19 22.78
C ALA A 15 2.27 0.73 23.74
N ILE A 16 2.99 1.66 24.38
CA ILE A 16 2.42 2.69 25.26
C ILE A 16 1.53 3.63 24.43
N ASP A 17 2.02 4.09 23.29
CA ASP A 17 1.26 4.98 22.38
C ASP A 17 -0.08 4.36 21.96
N VAL A 18 -0.07 3.08 21.59
CA VAL A 18 -1.29 2.35 21.20
C VAL A 18 -2.30 2.28 22.34
N ILE A 19 -1.84 2.06 23.57
CA ILE A 19 -2.70 1.98 24.76
C ILE A 19 -3.27 3.36 25.07
N ASP A 20 -2.43 4.41 25.05
CA ASP A 20 -2.83 5.77 25.35
C ASP A 20 -3.88 6.26 24.34
N GLU A 21 -3.62 6.09 23.04
CA GLU A 21 -4.57 6.49 22.01
C GLU A 21 -5.88 5.69 22.04
N ALA A 22 -5.82 4.39 22.36
CA ALA A 22 -7.05 3.61 22.53
C ALA A 22 -7.88 4.10 23.74
N GLY A 23 -7.21 4.47 24.84
CA GLY A 23 -7.85 5.09 26.01
C GLY A 23 -8.44 6.47 25.70
N ALA A 24 -7.67 7.33 25.04
CA ALA A 24 -8.08 8.66 24.61
C ALA A 24 -9.30 8.57 23.67
N ARG A 25 -9.29 7.68 22.68
CA ARG A 25 -10.41 7.44 21.76
C ARG A 25 -11.68 7.01 22.50
N SER A 26 -11.57 6.11 23.50
CA SER A 26 -12.73 5.74 24.33
C SER A 26 -13.25 6.94 25.12
N ARG A 27 -12.35 7.75 25.68
CA ARG A 27 -12.71 8.95 26.46
C ARG A 27 -13.35 10.04 25.58
N LEU A 28 -12.92 10.22 24.34
CA LEU A 28 -13.50 11.18 23.40
C LEU A 28 -14.88 10.75 22.87
N ALA A 29 -15.23 9.47 22.96
CA ALA A 29 -16.55 9.00 22.58
C ALA A 29 -17.66 9.64 23.46
N PRO A 30 -18.88 9.84 22.93
CA PRO A 30 -20.02 10.31 23.71
C PRO A 30 -20.24 9.45 24.96
N ALA A 31 -20.76 10.04 26.04
CA ALA A 31 -20.95 9.35 27.31
C ALA A 31 -21.72 8.01 27.19
N SER A 32 -22.66 7.93 26.25
CA SER A 32 -23.42 6.71 25.95
C SER A 32 -22.63 5.58 25.28
N ARG A 33 -21.49 5.88 24.65
CA ARG A 33 -20.60 4.91 23.96
C ARG A 33 -19.23 4.75 24.62
N ARG A 34 -18.95 5.51 25.68
CA ARG A 34 -17.68 5.46 26.41
C ARG A 34 -17.52 4.10 27.09
N LYS A 35 -16.54 3.31 26.64
CA LYS A 35 -16.24 2.01 27.23
C LYS A 35 -15.43 2.20 28.51
N LYS A 36 -15.78 1.48 29.57
CA LYS A 36 -14.98 1.43 30.81
C LYS A 36 -13.73 0.57 30.67
N THR A 37 -13.77 -0.43 29.80
CA THR A 37 -12.66 -1.36 29.55
C THR A 37 -12.31 -1.33 28.07
N VAL A 38 -11.04 -1.07 27.77
CA VAL A 38 -10.47 -1.17 26.42
C VAL A 38 -10.11 -2.63 26.18
N GLY A 39 -10.71 -3.24 25.15
CA GLY A 39 -10.52 -4.65 24.82
C GLY A 39 -9.55 -4.86 23.66
N VAL A 40 -9.30 -6.13 23.32
CA VAL A 40 -8.40 -6.51 22.21
C VAL A 40 -8.84 -5.89 20.88
N ALA A 41 -10.14 -5.86 20.59
CA ALA A 41 -10.66 -5.27 19.35
C ALA A 41 -10.37 -3.76 19.23
N ASP A 42 -10.37 -3.03 20.35
CA ASP A 42 -10.04 -1.60 20.37
C ASP A 42 -8.55 -1.39 20.07
N ILE A 43 -7.69 -2.27 20.60
CA ILE A 43 -6.25 -2.29 20.31
C ILE A 43 -5.98 -2.66 18.85
N GLU A 44 -6.67 -3.65 18.30
CA GLU A 44 -6.54 -4.01 16.89
C GLU A 44 -6.91 -2.87 15.96
N ALA A 45 -8.03 -2.18 16.23
CA ALA A 45 -8.45 -1.00 15.48
C ALA A 45 -7.42 0.13 15.57
N MET A 46 -6.86 0.38 16.77
CA MET A 46 -5.86 1.43 16.95
C MET A 46 -4.54 1.10 16.25
N VAL A 47 -4.07 -0.15 16.34
CA VAL A 47 -2.87 -0.59 15.61
C VAL A 47 -3.09 -0.53 14.11
N ALA A 48 -4.27 -0.91 13.61
CA ALA A 48 -4.59 -0.79 12.18
C ALA A 48 -4.54 0.67 11.72
N GLN A 49 -5.14 1.59 12.50
CA GLN A 49 -5.10 3.03 12.22
C GLN A 49 -3.66 3.58 12.22
N MET A 50 -2.87 3.29 13.26
CA MET A 50 -1.48 3.77 13.37
C MET A 50 -0.56 3.19 12.30
N ALA A 51 -0.72 1.91 11.99
CA ALA A 51 0.02 1.23 10.93
C ALA A 51 -0.51 1.56 9.52
N ARG A 52 -1.53 2.43 9.43
CA ARG A 52 -2.24 2.78 8.19
C ARG A 52 -2.77 1.56 7.45
N LEU A 53 -2.98 0.43 8.12
CA LEU A 53 -3.53 -0.77 7.52
C LEU A 53 -5.03 -0.55 7.31
N PRO A 54 -5.57 -0.81 6.11
CA PRO A 54 -7.02 -0.87 5.94
C PRO A 54 -7.58 -1.92 6.91
N GLU A 55 -8.61 -1.56 7.66
CA GLU A 55 -9.20 -2.43 8.70
C GLU A 55 -9.45 -3.83 8.11
N LYS A 56 -9.08 -4.88 8.87
CA LYS A 56 -9.25 -6.29 8.42
C LYS A 56 -10.69 -6.62 8.05
N SER A 57 -11.66 -5.86 8.55
CA SER A 57 -12.99 -5.78 7.97
C SER A 57 -12.92 -4.96 6.69
N VAL A 58 -12.84 -5.65 5.56
CA VAL A 58 -13.15 -5.04 4.26
C VAL A 58 -14.49 -4.32 4.44
N SER A 59 -14.47 -2.98 4.42
CA SER A 59 -15.70 -2.18 4.45
C SER A 59 -16.60 -2.70 3.33
N SER A 60 -17.92 -2.63 3.51
CA SER A 60 -18.85 -3.00 2.43
C SER A 60 -18.44 -2.37 1.10
N SER A 61 -18.00 -1.10 1.14
CA SER A 61 -17.45 -0.38 -0.02
C SER A 61 -16.21 -1.02 -0.64
N ALA A 62 -15.22 -1.47 0.15
CA ALA A 62 -14.02 -2.11 -0.38
C ALA A 62 -14.31 -3.51 -0.97
N LYS A 63 -15.29 -4.25 -0.40
CA LYS A 63 -15.75 -5.52 -0.97
C LYS A 63 -16.39 -5.29 -2.34
N ASP A 64 -17.23 -4.26 -2.45
CA ASP A 64 -17.90 -3.91 -3.69
C ASP A 64 -16.92 -3.43 -4.77
N ILE A 65 -15.87 -2.69 -4.39
CA ILE A 65 -14.78 -2.32 -5.31
C ILE A 65 -14.10 -3.59 -5.83
N LEU A 66 -13.66 -4.49 -4.95
CA LEU A 66 -12.95 -5.71 -5.37
C LEU A 66 -13.82 -6.65 -6.21
N LYS A 67 -15.10 -6.78 -5.87
CA LYS A 67 -16.07 -7.59 -6.61
C LYS A 67 -16.21 -7.10 -8.05
N ASN A 68 -16.24 -5.77 -8.24
CA ASN A 68 -16.48 -5.15 -9.55
C ASN A 68 -15.20 -4.66 -10.25
N LEU A 69 -14.02 -4.92 -9.68
CA LEU A 69 -12.74 -4.38 -10.16
C LEU A 69 -12.50 -4.73 -11.63
N ASP A 70 -12.64 -6.01 -11.96
CA ASP A 70 -12.49 -6.59 -13.29
C ASP A 70 -13.36 -5.88 -14.34
N GLY A 71 -14.67 -5.84 -14.10
CA GLY A 71 -15.62 -5.19 -15.01
C GLY A 71 -15.36 -3.69 -15.16
N LYS A 72 -15.03 -2.98 -14.06
CA LYS A 72 -14.68 -1.56 -14.13
C LYS A 72 -13.40 -1.32 -14.92
N MET A 73 -12.40 -2.17 -14.77
CA MET A 73 -11.15 -2.09 -15.53
C MET A 73 -11.40 -2.32 -17.02
N LYS A 74 -12.19 -3.33 -17.40
CA LYS A 74 -12.54 -3.62 -18.81
C LYS A 74 -13.39 -2.54 -19.48
N MET A 75 -14.12 -1.73 -18.71
CA MET A 75 -14.83 -0.55 -19.23
C MET A 75 -13.90 0.62 -19.56
N LEU A 76 -12.68 0.62 -19.00
CA LEU A 76 -11.72 1.72 -19.13
C LEU A 76 -10.55 1.36 -20.06
N VAL A 77 -10.14 0.09 -20.07
CA VAL A 77 -9.07 -0.43 -20.92
C VAL A 77 -9.62 -1.56 -21.79
N PHE A 78 -9.66 -1.33 -23.10
CA PHE A 78 -10.22 -2.27 -24.06
C PHE A 78 -9.15 -3.19 -24.67
N GLY A 79 -9.50 -4.46 -24.87
CA GLY A 79 -8.66 -5.42 -25.60
C GLY A 79 -7.50 -6.00 -24.79
N GLN A 80 -7.48 -5.81 -23.47
CA GLN A 80 -6.47 -6.34 -22.54
C GLN A 80 -7.08 -7.23 -21.45
N ASP A 81 -8.19 -7.90 -21.76
CA ASP A 81 -9.01 -8.66 -20.81
C ASP A 81 -8.19 -9.68 -20.01
N ASN A 82 -7.32 -10.46 -20.67
CA ASN A 82 -6.48 -11.45 -20.01
C ASN A 82 -5.53 -10.84 -18.96
N ALA A 83 -4.95 -9.67 -19.26
CA ALA A 83 -4.07 -8.97 -18.32
C ALA A 83 -4.85 -8.41 -17.13
N ILE A 84 -6.05 -7.87 -17.39
CA ILE A 84 -6.96 -7.35 -16.36
C ILE A 84 -7.44 -8.47 -15.44
N ASP A 85 -7.75 -9.64 -15.99
CA ASP A 85 -8.22 -10.82 -15.25
C ASP A 85 -7.15 -11.32 -14.29
N ALA A 86 -5.93 -11.55 -14.80
CA ALA A 86 -4.80 -12.01 -14.00
C ALA A 86 -4.45 -11.02 -12.86
N LEU A 87 -4.44 -9.72 -13.17
CA LEU A 87 -4.22 -8.66 -12.19
C LEU A 87 -5.32 -8.65 -11.12
N SER A 88 -6.58 -8.69 -11.54
CA SER A 88 -7.74 -8.63 -10.64
C SER A 88 -7.80 -9.86 -9.72
N GLU A 89 -7.49 -11.05 -10.24
CA GLU A 89 -7.45 -12.29 -9.47
C GLU A 89 -6.38 -12.23 -8.38
N ALA A 90 -5.15 -11.87 -8.72
CA ALA A 90 -4.05 -11.75 -7.76
C ALA A 90 -4.36 -10.76 -6.62
N ILE A 91 -4.98 -9.61 -6.95
CA ILE A 91 -5.38 -8.62 -5.96
C ILE A 91 -6.48 -9.16 -5.05
N LYS A 92 -7.50 -9.83 -5.61
CA LYS A 92 -8.58 -10.45 -4.82
C LYS A 92 -8.03 -11.51 -3.87
N LEU A 93 -7.10 -12.36 -4.32
CA LEU A 93 -6.46 -13.39 -3.50
C LEU A 93 -5.66 -12.79 -2.33
N SER A 94 -4.83 -11.78 -2.61
CA SER A 94 -4.08 -11.08 -1.56
C SER A 94 -5.02 -10.44 -0.53
N ARG A 95 -6.12 -9.80 -0.97
CA ARG A 95 -7.12 -9.19 -0.09
C ARG A 95 -7.95 -10.21 0.69
N ALA A 96 -8.08 -11.44 0.20
CA ALA A 96 -8.68 -12.56 0.92
C ALA A 96 -7.76 -13.15 2.02
N GLY A 97 -6.54 -12.63 2.16
CA GLY A 97 -5.55 -13.15 3.10
C GLY A 97 -4.82 -14.40 2.62
N LEU A 98 -4.94 -14.74 1.33
CA LEU A 98 -4.25 -15.87 0.70
C LEU A 98 -2.88 -15.49 0.14
N GLY A 99 -2.25 -14.46 0.73
CA GLY A 99 -0.92 -13.99 0.37
C GLY A 99 0.18 -14.56 1.28
N VAL A 100 1.43 -14.27 0.92
CA VAL A 100 2.59 -14.60 1.75
C VAL A 100 3.00 -13.37 2.57
N ASP A 101 3.15 -13.53 3.88
CA ASP A 101 3.70 -12.49 4.76
C ASP A 101 5.08 -12.04 4.22
N ASN A 102 5.41 -10.74 4.29
CA ASN A 102 6.63 -10.11 3.73
C ASN A 102 6.78 -10.13 2.20
N LYS A 103 5.69 -10.28 1.44
CA LYS A 103 5.69 -10.03 -0.02
C LYS A 103 4.75 -8.88 -0.40
N PRO A 104 5.00 -8.19 -1.55
CA PRO A 104 4.03 -7.26 -2.12
C PRO A 104 2.69 -7.94 -2.41
N VAL A 105 1.62 -7.14 -2.49
CA VAL A 105 0.27 -7.59 -2.90
C VAL A 105 0.32 -8.34 -4.23
N GLY A 106 1.13 -7.85 -5.16
CA GLY A 106 1.43 -8.50 -6.42
C GLY A 106 2.64 -7.84 -7.07
N SER A 107 3.32 -8.59 -7.93
CA SER A 107 4.43 -8.11 -8.76
C SER A 107 4.19 -8.64 -10.17
N PHE A 108 4.10 -7.74 -11.13
CA PHE A 108 3.67 -8.04 -12.49
C PHE A 108 4.65 -7.41 -13.48
N LEU A 109 4.88 -8.11 -14.59
CA LEU A 109 5.60 -7.59 -15.75
C LEU A 109 4.59 -7.47 -16.90
N PHE A 110 4.31 -6.24 -17.32
CA PHE A 110 3.47 -6.01 -18.50
C PHE A 110 4.35 -5.91 -19.74
N ALA A 111 4.26 -6.92 -20.60
CA ALA A 111 4.98 -6.97 -21.87
C ALA A 111 4.00 -6.79 -23.04
N GLY A 112 4.45 -6.08 -24.07
CA GLY A 112 3.66 -5.86 -25.30
C GLY A 112 4.08 -4.59 -26.04
N PRO A 113 3.50 -4.32 -27.22
CA PRO A 113 3.82 -3.13 -28.01
C PRO A 113 3.54 -1.81 -27.29
N THR A 114 4.09 -0.70 -27.77
CA THR A 114 3.75 0.64 -27.28
C THR A 114 2.29 0.97 -27.59
N GLY A 115 1.67 1.80 -26.75
CA GLY A 115 0.29 2.28 -26.98
C GLY A 115 -0.84 1.27 -26.71
N VAL A 116 -0.56 0.04 -26.29
CA VAL A 116 -1.61 -0.99 -26.03
C VAL A 116 -2.29 -0.89 -24.66
N GLY A 117 -1.95 0.13 -23.85
CA GLY A 117 -2.60 0.38 -22.56
C GLY A 117 -1.90 -0.18 -21.33
N LYS A 118 -0.64 -0.65 -21.41
CA LYS A 118 0.12 -1.18 -20.26
C LYS A 118 0.15 -0.20 -19.06
N THR A 119 0.58 1.03 -19.30
CA THR A 119 0.61 2.09 -18.28
C THR A 119 -0.80 2.47 -17.83
N GLU A 120 -1.76 2.49 -18.76
CA GLU A 120 -3.16 2.85 -18.48
C GLU A 120 -3.82 1.86 -17.52
N VAL A 121 -3.58 0.55 -17.66
CA VAL A 121 -4.03 -0.47 -16.71
C VAL A 121 -3.58 -0.13 -15.29
N THR A 122 -2.31 0.23 -15.11
CA THR A 122 -1.75 0.55 -13.79
C THR A 122 -2.33 1.84 -13.21
N VAL A 123 -2.53 2.86 -14.05
CA VAL A 123 -3.16 4.14 -13.66
C VAL A 123 -4.62 3.95 -13.26
N GLN A 124 -5.39 3.16 -14.00
CA GLN A 124 -6.80 2.92 -13.68
C GLN A 124 -6.94 2.03 -12.44
N LEU A 125 -6.02 1.09 -12.23
CA LEU A 125 -5.99 0.29 -11.02
C LEU A 125 -5.85 1.16 -9.76
N SER A 126 -4.90 2.09 -9.73
CA SER A 126 -4.68 2.95 -8.56
C SER A 126 -5.89 3.82 -8.25
N LYS A 127 -6.50 4.42 -9.30
CA LYS A 127 -7.73 5.22 -9.20
C LYS A 127 -8.91 4.42 -8.65
N LEU A 128 -9.14 3.21 -9.18
CA LEU A 128 -10.25 2.36 -8.74
C LEU A 128 -10.07 1.84 -7.31
N LEU A 129 -8.84 1.56 -6.90
CA LEU A 129 -8.52 1.15 -5.54
C LEU A 129 -8.44 2.33 -4.56
N GLY A 130 -8.40 3.58 -5.06
CA GLY A 130 -8.28 4.78 -4.24
C GLY A 130 -6.93 4.87 -3.52
N ILE A 131 -5.85 4.40 -4.15
CA ILE A 131 -4.49 4.41 -3.61
C ILE A 131 -3.54 5.21 -4.50
N GLU A 132 -2.44 5.66 -3.94
CA GLU A 132 -1.46 6.47 -4.66
C GLU A 132 -0.78 5.70 -5.78
N LEU A 133 -0.44 6.41 -6.87
CA LEU A 133 0.39 5.89 -7.95
C LEU A 133 1.79 6.48 -7.84
N LEU A 134 2.76 5.65 -7.47
CA LEU A 134 4.17 6.02 -7.46
C LEU A 134 4.76 5.62 -8.82
N ARG A 135 5.13 6.59 -9.64
CA ARG A 135 5.62 6.36 -11.00
C ARG A 135 7.09 6.74 -11.12
N PHE A 136 7.88 5.84 -11.67
CA PHE A 136 9.30 6.04 -11.94
C PHE A 136 9.60 5.60 -13.38
N ASP A 137 10.22 6.48 -14.16
CA ASP A 137 10.68 6.19 -15.52
C ASP A 137 12.09 5.59 -15.45
N MET A 138 12.23 4.30 -15.78
CA MET A 138 13.49 3.59 -15.65
C MET A 138 14.55 4.05 -16.66
N SER A 139 14.17 4.76 -17.72
CA SER A 139 15.12 5.38 -18.65
C SER A 139 16.00 6.46 -17.98
N GLU A 140 15.53 7.06 -16.88
CA GLU A 140 16.33 7.99 -16.06
C GLU A 140 17.34 7.27 -15.14
N TYR A 141 17.17 5.97 -14.92
CA TYR A 141 17.89 5.17 -13.92
C TYR A 141 18.85 4.13 -14.53
N GLY A 142 19.22 4.28 -15.80
CA GLY A 142 20.15 3.36 -16.48
C GLY A 142 21.61 3.42 -15.98
N GLU A 143 22.02 4.51 -15.33
CA GLU A 143 23.39 4.70 -14.84
C GLU A 143 23.53 4.37 -13.35
N ARG A 144 24.72 3.90 -12.92
CA ARG A 144 24.97 3.57 -11.50
C ARG A 144 24.68 4.72 -10.53
N HIS A 145 24.95 5.96 -10.94
CA HIS A 145 24.72 7.15 -10.11
C HIS A 145 23.25 7.60 -10.06
N SER A 146 22.42 7.25 -11.05
CA SER A 146 20.99 7.48 -10.96
C SER A 146 20.29 6.43 -10.11
N VAL A 147 20.73 5.16 -10.14
CA VAL A 147 20.22 4.11 -9.25
C VAL A 147 20.39 4.48 -7.77
N SER A 148 21.52 5.08 -7.38
CA SER A 148 21.71 5.54 -5.99
C SER A 148 20.73 6.64 -5.59
N ARG A 149 20.24 7.47 -6.52
CA ARG A 149 19.17 8.45 -6.23
C ARG A 149 17.81 7.75 -6.03
N LEU A 150 17.55 6.66 -6.76
CA LEU A 150 16.30 5.91 -6.62
C LEU A 150 16.21 5.15 -5.29
N ILE A 151 17.28 4.45 -4.91
CA ILE A 151 17.28 3.53 -3.76
C ILE A 151 17.81 4.21 -2.48
N GLY A 152 18.63 5.25 -2.63
CA GLY A 152 19.39 5.87 -1.56
C GLY A 152 20.88 5.60 -1.72
N ALA A 153 21.71 6.62 -1.51
CA ALA A 153 23.15 6.47 -1.62
C ALA A 153 23.71 5.74 -0.39
N PRO A 154 24.75 4.89 -0.52
CA PRO A 154 25.40 4.27 0.62
C PRO A 154 26.28 5.27 1.40
N PRO A 155 26.65 4.95 2.66
CA PRO A 155 27.52 5.81 3.47
C PRO A 155 28.81 6.17 2.73
N GLY A 156 29.15 7.47 2.71
CA GLY A 156 30.35 7.98 2.05
C GLY A 156 30.16 8.41 0.58
N TYR A 157 28.94 8.34 0.03
CA TYR A 157 28.61 8.87 -1.29
C TYR A 157 27.82 10.18 -1.19
N VAL A 158 27.95 11.04 -2.21
CA VAL A 158 27.16 12.29 -2.30
C VAL A 158 25.67 11.93 -2.33
N GLY A 159 24.90 12.52 -1.41
CA GLY A 159 23.48 12.22 -1.24
C GLY A 159 23.17 11.14 -0.21
N TYR A 160 24.14 10.69 0.60
CA TYR A 160 23.89 9.73 1.70
C TYR A 160 22.83 10.20 2.69
N ASP A 161 22.82 11.50 3.02
CA ASP A 161 21.82 12.08 3.92
C ASP A 161 20.48 12.35 3.22
N GLN A 162 20.39 12.12 1.89
CA GLN A 162 19.15 12.17 1.13
C GLN A 162 18.61 10.74 0.99
N GLY A 163 17.38 10.52 1.46
CA GLY A 163 16.69 9.24 1.27
C GLY A 163 16.52 8.91 -0.22
N GLY A 164 16.30 7.62 -0.51
CA GLY A 164 16.02 7.18 -1.87
C GLY A 164 14.63 7.64 -2.32
N LEU A 165 14.51 8.07 -3.58
CA LEU A 165 13.21 8.50 -4.13
C LEU A 165 12.14 7.41 -4.02
N LEU A 166 12.49 6.15 -4.29
CA LEU A 166 11.58 5.02 -4.14
C LEU A 166 11.30 4.69 -2.67
N THR A 167 12.34 4.63 -1.84
CA THR A 167 12.20 4.28 -0.42
C THR A 167 11.32 5.28 0.30
N ASP A 168 11.57 6.58 0.08
CA ASP A 168 10.85 7.66 0.75
C ASP A 168 9.40 7.73 0.27
N ALA A 169 9.17 7.53 -1.03
CA ALA A 169 7.82 7.51 -1.58
C ALA A 169 6.98 6.35 -1.03
N VAL A 170 7.55 5.14 -0.90
CA VAL A 170 6.86 3.97 -0.35
C VAL A 170 6.63 4.11 1.16
N ILE A 171 7.59 4.67 1.90
CA ILE A 171 7.41 4.99 3.34
C ILE A 171 6.26 6.00 3.52
N LYS A 172 6.24 7.06 2.69
CA LYS A 172 5.18 8.07 2.74
C LYS A 172 3.81 7.50 2.34
N HIS A 173 3.78 6.60 1.37
CA HIS A 173 2.57 5.97 0.83
C HIS A 173 2.67 4.43 0.83
N PRO A 174 2.51 3.78 2.01
CA PRO A 174 2.67 2.33 2.15
C PRO A 174 1.65 1.50 1.36
N HIS A 175 0.48 2.08 1.09
CA HIS A 175 -0.55 1.52 0.22
C HIS A 175 -0.56 2.28 -1.09
N SER A 176 0.22 1.80 -2.04
CA SER A 176 0.38 2.42 -3.35
C SER A 176 0.54 1.37 -4.43
N VAL A 177 0.29 1.78 -5.67
CA VAL A 177 0.72 1.08 -6.86
C VAL A 177 2.06 1.69 -7.28
N VAL A 178 3.10 0.86 -7.38
CA VAL A 178 4.41 1.28 -7.89
C VAL A 178 4.51 0.89 -9.37
N LEU A 179 4.62 1.88 -10.24
CA LEU A 179 4.83 1.73 -11.68
C LEU A 179 6.28 2.06 -12.01
N LEU A 180 6.99 1.07 -12.54
CA LEU A 180 8.32 1.23 -13.15
C LEU A 180 8.12 1.16 -14.67
N ASP A 181 8.06 2.32 -15.33
CA ASP A 181 7.95 2.38 -16.80
C ASP A 181 9.31 2.08 -17.45
N GLU A 182 9.29 1.46 -18.62
CA GLU A 182 10.49 1.15 -19.43
C GLU A 182 11.54 0.26 -18.73
N ILE A 183 11.09 -0.73 -17.97
CA ILE A 183 11.94 -1.76 -17.33
C ILE A 183 12.54 -2.77 -18.32
#